data_AF-A0A7S3UX14-F1
#
_entry.id   AF-A0A7S3UX14-F1
#
_cell.length_a   1.000
_cell.length_b   1.000
_cell.length_c   1.000
_cell.angle_alpha   90.00
_cell.angle_beta   90.00
_cell.angle_gamma   90.00
#
_symmetry.space_group_name_H-M   'P 1'
#
loop_
_entity.id
_entity.type
_entity.pdbx_description
1 polymer ?
#
loop_
_entity_poly.entity_id
_entity_poly.type
_entity_poly.pdbx_seq_one_letter_code
_entity_poly.pdbx_strand_id
1 'polypeptide(L)'
;ELRRVLRPGGRALVYAWALEQEEGGTGSRRFPSQDVFVPWHLTAADAKNKLLGDTAQQEQPFSSVANQADTTEPHQSKDNAEARQSDKKKKRPREEGHNKSAITAEEAKDNWSFVSKQEASGELLHPTHGQLVQEKNAVVYQRFCHVYQRGELESLVARVEGLKVEDSYYDCSNWCIVVVKTH
;
A
#
# COMPACT_ATOMS: atom_id res chain seq x y z
N GLU A 1 -5.03 9.61 9.92
CA GLU A 1 -5.22 9.87 8.47
C GLU A 1 -6.65 10.13 8.01
N LEU A 2 -7.64 9.24 8.21
CA LEU A 2 -9.01 9.44 7.68
C LEU A 2 -9.63 10.81 8.06
N ARG A 3 -9.56 11.20 9.34
CA ARG A 3 -10.03 12.54 9.81
C ARG A 3 -9.35 13.70 9.08
N ARG A 4 -8.07 13.57 8.73
CA ARG A 4 -7.28 14.62 8.06
C ARG A 4 -7.69 14.78 6.60
N VAL A 5 -7.97 13.67 5.92
CA VAL A 5 -8.27 13.64 4.48
C VAL A 5 -9.73 13.97 4.20
N LEU A 6 -10.65 13.55 5.07
CA LEU A 6 -12.08 13.81 4.88
C LEU A 6 -12.44 15.26 5.21
N ARG A 7 -13.33 15.83 4.38
CA ARG A 7 -14.05 17.07 4.70
C ARG A 7 -15.20 16.74 5.68
N PRO A 8 -15.70 17.70 6.47
CA PRO A 8 -16.91 17.50 7.28
C PRO A 8 -18.08 17.01 6.40
N GLY A 9 -18.81 16.02 6.89
CA GLY A 9 -19.85 15.28 6.14
C GLY A 9 -19.33 14.26 5.12
N GLY A 10 -18.02 14.21 4.87
CA GLY A 10 -17.39 13.27 3.95
C GLY A 10 -17.36 11.84 4.49
N ARG A 11 -17.47 10.86 3.60
CA ARG A 11 -17.49 9.43 3.92
C ARG A 11 -16.25 8.70 3.41
N ALA A 12 -15.84 7.67 4.13
CA ALA A 12 -14.85 6.69 3.69
C ALA A 12 -15.40 5.27 3.91
N LEU A 13 -15.08 4.38 2.96
CA LEU A 13 -15.33 2.95 3.07
C LEU A 13 -14.00 2.26 3.39
N VAL A 14 -13.99 1.47 4.47
CA VAL A 14 -12.81 0.71 4.90
C VAL A 14 -13.13 -0.77 4.78
N TYR A 15 -12.24 -1.52 4.14
CA TYR A 15 -12.22 -2.97 4.12
C TYR A 15 -10.96 -3.44 4.84
N ALA A 16 -11.08 -4.38 5.76
CA ALA A 16 -9.95 -5.00 6.42
C ALA A 16 -10.19 -6.51 6.56
N TRP A 17 -9.14 -7.31 6.39
CA TRP A 17 -9.24 -8.76 6.52
C TRP A 17 -9.81 -9.14 7.88
N ALA A 18 -10.82 -10.01 7.86
CA ALA A 18 -11.43 -10.53 9.07
C ALA A 18 -10.60 -11.70 9.63
N LEU A 19 -10.48 -11.78 10.96
CA LEU A 19 -9.96 -12.96 11.63
C LEU A 19 -10.93 -14.14 11.43
N GLU A 20 -12.22 -13.86 11.56
CA GLU A 20 -13.31 -14.78 11.29
C GLU A 20 -13.43 -15.02 9.79
N GLN A 21 -13.41 -16.28 9.37
CA GLN A 21 -13.39 -16.68 7.97
C GLN A 21 -14.47 -17.72 7.74
N GLU A 22 -15.29 -17.52 6.70
CA GLU A 22 -16.34 -18.47 6.34
C GLU A 22 -15.72 -19.71 5.67
N GLU A 23 -16.12 -20.90 6.14
CA GLU A 23 -15.64 -22.15 5.57
C GLU A 23 -16.18 -22.32 4.14
N GLY A 24 -15.28 -22.58 3.18
CA GLY A 24 -15.63 -22.70 1.77
C GLY A 24 -15.85 -21.36 1.04
N GLY A 25 -15.67 -20.22 1.71
CA GLY A 25 -15.72 -18.90 1.08
C GLY A 25 -14.51 -18.60 0.17
N THR A 26 -14.68 -17.64 -0.74
CA THR A 26 -13.60 -17.12 -1.59
C THR A 26 -12.51 -16.52 -0.72
N GLY A 27 -11.30 -17.09 -0.76
CA GLY A 27 -10.19 -16.61 0.05
C GLY A 27 -10.18 -17.14 1.49
N SER A 28 -10.81 -18.29 1.76
CA SER A 28 -10.78 -19.03 3.03
C SER A 28 -9.34 -19.30 3.50
N ARG A 29 -8.79 -18.30 4.18
CA ARG A 29 -7.54 -18.39 4.93
C ARG A 29 -7.92 -18.80 6.35
N ARG A 30 -7.08 -19.58 7.02
CA ARG A 30 -7.15 -19.70 8.47
C ARG A 30 -5.99 -18.92 9.06
N PHE A 31 -6.30 -17.91 9.84
CA PHE A 31 -5.30 -17.13 10.56
C PHE A 31 -5.13 -17.73 11.97
N PRO A 32 -3.89 -18.01 12.41
CA PRO A 32 -3.65 -18.55 13.75
C PRO A 32 -3.86 -17.51 14.87
N SER A 33 -3.77 -16.22 14.53
CA SER A 33 -3.87 -15.06 15.42
C SER A 33 -4.21 -13.81 14.62
N GLN A 34 -4.50 -12.69 15.29
CA GLN A 34 -4.72 -11.40 14.65
C GLN A 34 -3.45 -10.88 13.96
N ASP A 35 -2.30 -11.07 14.58
CA ASP A 35 -1.01 -10.69 14.01
C ASP A 35 -0.41 -11.86 13.25
N VAL A 36 -0.14 -11.68 11.97
CA VAL A 36 0.37 -12.73 11.08
C VAL A 36 1.47 -12.23 10.15
N PHE A 37 2.40 -13.10 9.80
CA PHE A 37 3.34 -12.87 8.72
C PHE A 37 2.80 -13.45 7.41
N VAL A 38 2.63 -12.58 6.41
CA VAL A 38 2.16 -12.95 5.07
C VAL A 38 3.35 -12.95 4.09
N PRO A 39 3.57 -14.06 3.38
CA PRO A 39 4.57 -14.14 2.33
C PRO A 39 4.28 -13.15 1.19
N TRP A 40 5.29 -12.36 0.84
CA TRP A 40 5.32 -11.51 -0.33
C TRP A 40 6.43 -11.96 -1.27
N HIS A 41 6.03 -12.52 -2.41
CA HIS A 41 6.92 -13.03 -3.44
C HIS A 41 7.39 -11.90 -4.35
N LEU A 42 8.69 -11.64 -4.36
CA LEU A 42 9.36 -10.78 -5.33
C LEU A 42 10.00 -11.68 -6.40
N THR A 43 9.74 -11.40 -7.68
CA THR A 43 10.34 -12.18 -8.76
C THR A 43 11.86 -12.00 -8.77
N ALA A 44 12.61 -12.96 -9.31
CA ALA A 44 14.06 -12.84 -9.44
C ALA A 44 14.48 -11.58 -10.24
N ALA A 45 13.69 -11.17 -11.24
CA ALA A 45 13.93 -9.95 -12.01
C ALA A 45 13.73 -8.69 -11.16
N ASP A 46 12.63 -8.61 -10.41
CA ASP A 46 12.35 -7.47 -9.52
C ASP A 46 13.37 -7.41 -8.37
N ALA A 47 13.80 -8.56 -7.85
CA ALA A 47 14.84 -8.65 -6.82
C ALA A 47 16.19 -8.16 -7.35
N LYS A 48 16.59 -8.59 -8.55
CA LYS A 48 17.80 -8.11 -9.23
C LYS A 48 17.77 -6.60 -9.47
N ASN A 49 16.65 -6.06 -9.95
CA ASN A 49 16.50 -4.62 -10.15
C ASN A 49 16.62 -3.83 -8.84
N LYS A 50 16.05 -4.36 -7.75
CA LYS A 50 16.19 -3.75 -6.41
C LYS A 50 17.65 -3.72 -5.95
N LEU A 51 18.37 -4.83 -6.11
CA LEU A 51 19.78 -4.95 -5.72
C LEU A 51 20.70 -4.05 -6.56
N LEU A 52 20.42 -3.90 -7.85
CA LEU A 52 21.16 -3.00 -8.73
C LEU A 52 20.82 -1.52 -8.48
N GLY A 53 19.59 -1.22 -8.03
CA GLY A 53 19.11 0.14 -7.75
C GLY A 53 19.68 0.73 -6.45
N ASP A 54 19.87 -0.09 -5.41
CA ASP A 54 20.48 0.34 -4.15
C ASP A 54 21.95 0.79 -4.35
N THR A 55 22.66 0.24 -5.35
CA THR A 55 24.03 0.63 -5.71
C THR A 55 24.13 2.06 -6.28
N ALA A 56 23.05 2.59 -6.89
CA ALA A 56 23.06 3.90 -7.54
C ALA A 56 22.77 5.08 -6.61
N GLN A 57 22.32 4.85 -5.37
CA GLN A 57 21.98 5.91 -4.41
C GLN A 57 23.05 6.17 -3.35
N GLN A 58 24.21 5.50 -3.40
CA GLN A 58 25.23 5.59 -2.37
C GLN A 58 26.25 6.75 -2.54
N GLU A 59 26.14 7.55 -3.62
CA GLU A 59 26.94 8.78 -3.78
C GLU A 59 26.07 10.05 -3.68
N GLN A 60 25.72 10.46 -2.46
CA GLN A 60 25.56 11.88 -2.13
C GLN A 60 25.97 12.10 -0.66
N PRO A 61 27.02 12.88 -0.38
CA PRO A 61 27.41 13.20 0.99
C PRO A 61 26.42 14.20 1.60
N PHE A 62 26.00 13.88 2.83
CA PHE A 62 25.27 14.76 3.74
C PHE A 62 26.00 16.11 3.90
N SER A 63 25.30 17.22 3.63
CA SER A 63 25.66 18.53 4.21
C SER A 63 24.42 19.36 4.58
N SER A 64 24.22 19.42 5.91
CA SER A 64 23.74 20.52 6.75
C SER A 64 22.61 21.46 6.29
N VAL A 65 21.45 21.29 6.95
CA VAL A 65 20.65 22.28 7.69
C VAL A 65 20.95 23.77 7.49
N ALA A 66 19.93 24.54 7.08
CA ALA A 66 19.63 25.86 7.65
C ALA A 66 18.13 26.19 7.52
N ASN A 67 17.50 26.45 8.65
CA ASN A 67 16.16 27.02 8.80
C ASN A 67 16.12 28.48 8.30
N GLN A 68 14.99 28.91 7.75
CA GLN A 68 14.36 30.16 8.18
C GLN A 68 12.90 30.26 7.72
N ALA A 69 12.04 30.50 8.71
CA ALA A 69 10.68 30.99 8.55
C ALA A 69 10.72 32.47 8.16
N ASP A 70 9.76 32.93 7.36
CA ASP A 70 9.14 34.23 7.61
C ASP A 70 7.74 34.30 6.95
N THR A 71 7.00 35.28 7.44
CA THR A 71 5.57 35.43 7.60
C THR A 71 4.91 36.27 6.50
N THR A 72 3.58 36.32 6.58
CA THR A 72 2.67 37.45 6.22
C THR A 72 1.86 37.37 4.90
N GLU A 73 0.56 37.10 5.08
CA GLU A 73 -0.63 37.53 4.29
C GLU A 73 -0.78 39.09 4.28
N PRO A 74 -1.84 39.75 3.74
CA PRO A 74 -2.99 39.33 2.90
C PRO A 74 -3.23 40.26 1.69
N HIS A 75 -4.27 40.02 0.86
CA HIS A 75 -5.36 40.99 0.54
C HIS A 75 -6.22 40.62 -0.70
N GLN A 76 -7.51 40.44 -0.42
CA GLN A 76 -8.70 41.05 -1.08
C GLN A 76 -9.20 40.67 -2.49
N SER A 77 -10.34 39.94 -2.49
CA SER A 77 -11.65 40.25 -3.10
C SER A 77 -11.79 40.52 -4.61
N LYS A 78 -12.70 39.79 -5.28
CA LYS A 78 -14.06 40.26 -5.66
C LYS A 78 -14.75 39.29 -6.63
N ASP A 79 -16.07 39.30 -6.52
CA ASP A 79 -17.08 38.58 -7.29
C ASP A 79 -17.00 38.79 -8.81
N ASN A 80 -17.39 37.79 -9.61
CA ASN A 80 -18.48 37.99 -10.58
C ASN A 80 -19.08 36.66 -11.07
N ALA A 81 -20.35 36.74 -11.45
CA ALA A 81 -21.26 35.66 -11.76
C ALA A 81 -21.33 35.31 -13.27
N GLU A 82 -22.04 34.20 -13.52
CA GLU A 82 -22.88 33.85 -14.68
C GLU A 82 -22.36 32.97 -15.84
N ALA A 83 -23.32 32.14 -16.27
CA ALA A 83 -23.53 31.50 -17.58
C ALA A 83 -22.88 30.14 -17.90
N ARG A 84 -23.68 29.10 -17.63
CA ARG A 84 -24.11 28.01 -18.54
C ARG A 84 -23.28 27.77 -19.81
N GLN A 85 -22.74 26.55 -19.96
CA GLN A 85 -23.19 25.59 -21.00
C GLN A 85 -22.46 24.23 -20.89
N SER A 86 -23.19 23.21 -21.31
CA SER A 86 -22.87 21.79 -21.38
C SER A 86 -21.58 21.49 -22.14
N ASP A 87 -20.65 20.76 -21.51
CA ASP A 87 -19.50 20.22 -22.21
C ASP A 87 -19.24 18.73 -21.96
N LYS A 88 -18.90 18.08 -23.06
CA LYS A 88 -18.96 16.65 -23.30
C LYS A 88 -17.95 15.88 -22.43
N LYS A 89 -18.40 14.72 -21.96
CA LYS A 89 -17.62 13.62 -21.34
C LYS A 89 -16.36 13.32 -22.17
N LYS A 90 -15.25 13.98 -21.88
CA LYS A 90 -13.92 13.61 -22.40
C LYS A 90 -13.35 12.57 -21.45
N LYS A 91 -13.54 11.28 -21.81
CA LYS A 91 -12.90 10.14 -21.15
C LYS A 91 -11.40 10.41 -21.13
N ARG A 92 -10.82 10.59 -19.94
CA ARG A 92 -9.37 10.50 -19.76
C ARG A 92 -8.97 9.07 -20.14
N PRO A 93 -7.96 8.86 -21.01
CA PRO A 93 -7.46 7.52 -21.27
C PRO A 93 -7.01 6.90 -19.96
N ARG A 94 -7.48 5.69 -19.71
CA ARG A 94 -6.96 4.79 -18.70
C ARG A 94 -5.50 4.56 -19.09
N GLU A 95 -4.54 4.93 -18.24
CA GLU A 95 -3.17 4.46 -18.40
C GLU A 95 -3.22 2.93 -18.31
N GLU A 96 -3.17 2.30 -19.48
CA GLU A 96 -3.00 0.88 -19.63
C GLU A 96 -1.65 0.53 -19.02
N GLY A 97 -1.67 -0.42 -18.07
CA GLY A 97 -0.48 -0.89 -17.39
C GLY A 97 0.58 -1.27 -18.41
N HIS A 98 1.82 -0.88 -18.12
CA HIS A 98 2.99 -1.32 -18.86
C HIS A 98 2.90 -2.83 -19.11
N ASN A 99 2.79 -3.21 -20.38
CA ASN A 99 2.88 -4.59 -20.82
C ASN A 99 4.20 -5.16 -20.30
N LYS A 100 4.14 -6.01 -19.28
CA LYS A 100 5.27 -6.87 -18.93
C LYS A 100 5.40 -7.88 -20.06
N SER A 101 6.25 -7.60 -21.04
CA SER A 101 6.67 -8.58 -22.04
C SER A 101 7.10 -9.86 -21.30
N ALA A 102 6.59 -11.01 -21.72
CA ALA A 102 6.95 -12.29 -21.10
C ALA A 102 8.47 -12.47 -21.21
N ILE A 103 9.13 -12.64 -20.07
CA ILE A 103 10.58 -12.91 -20.02
C ILE A 103 10.88 -14.27 -20.65
N THR A 104 12.00 -14.38 -21.34
CA THR A 104 12.46 -15.66 -21.91
C THR A 104 12.96 -16.60 -20.80
N ALA A 105 13.03 -17.90 -21.10
CA ALA A 105 13.54 -18.90 -20.16
C ALA A 105 15.03 -18.67 -19.82
N GLU A 106 15.79 -18.17 -20.80
CA GLU A 106 17.20 -17.80 -20.65
C GLU A 106 17.36 -16.60 -19.72
N GLU A 107 16.58 -15.53 -19.92
CA GLU A 107 16.60 -14.36 -19.03
C GLU A 107 16.17 -14.70 -17.60
N ALA A 108 15.20 -15.61 -17.43
CA ALA A 108 14.78 -16.08 -16.12
C ALA A 108 15.91 -16.83 -15.39
N LYS A 109 16.67 -17.67 -16.10
CA LYS A 109 17.84 -18.39 -15.56
C LYS A 109 18.97 -17.43 -15.19
N ASP A 110 19.25 -16.44 -16.03
CA ASP A 110 20.28 -15.44 -15.78
C ASP A 110 19.96 -14.60 -14.55
N ASN A 111 18.70 -14.14 -14.42
CA ASN A 111 18.25 -13.40 -13.26
C ASN A 111 18.36 -14.23 -11.97
N TRP A 112 17.96 -15.51 -12.01
CA TRP A 112 18.11 -16.42 -10.88
C TRP A 112 19.57 -16.63 -10.48
N SER A 113 20.45 -16.83 -11.46
CA SER A 113 21.88 -17.07 -11.25
C SER A 113 22.57 -15.86 -10.60
N PHE A 114 22.14 -14.64 -10.94
CA PHE A 114 22.64 -13.40 -10.37
C PHE A 114 22.25 -13.27 -8.90
N VAL A 115 20.95 -13.42 -8.58
CA VAL A 115 20.45 -13.30 -7.19
C VAL A 115 21.07 -14.37 -6.28
N SER A 116 21.25 -15.59 -6.79
CA SER A 116 21.87 -16.69 -6.03
C SER A 116 23.34 -16.43 -5.68
N LYS A 117 24.10 -15.78 -6.57
CA LYS A 117 25.50 -15.41 -6.31
C LYS A 117 25.62 -14.33 -5.24
N GLN A 118 24.67 -13.41 -5.19
CA GLN A 118 24.65 -12.29 -4.24
C GLN A 118 24.19 -12.73 -2.84
N GLU A 119 23.40 -13.79 -2.74
CA GLU A 119 23.15 -14.51 -1.48
C GLU A 119 24.42 -15.17 -0.95
N ALA A 120 25.14 -15.90 -1.81
CA ALA A 120 26.36 -16.61 -1.43
C ALA A 120 27.52 -15.68 -1.01
N SER A 121 27.56 -14.44 -1.50
CA SER A 121 28.53 -13.43 -1.06
C SER A 121 28.19 -12.80 0.29
N GLY A 122 27.03 -13.13 0.89
CA GLY A 122 26.58 -12.58 2.16
C GLY A 122 26.05 -11.14 2.08
N GLU A 123 26.06 -10.54 0.89
CA GLU A 123 25.52 -9.19 0.64
C GLU A 123 23.98 -9.15 0.77
N LEU A 124 23.33 -10.32 0.69
CA LEU A 124 21.89 -10.53 0.91
C LEU A 124 21.53 -10.90 2.37
N LEU A 125 22.47 -10.94 3.32
CA LEU A 125 22.25 -11.40 4.70
C LEU A 125 22.18 -10.25 5.71
N HIS A 126 21.19 -9.37 5.58
CA HIS A 126 20.77 -8.52 6.70
C HIS A 126 19.41 -9.04 7.25
N PRO A 127 19.03 -8.78 8.51
CA PRO A 127 17.79 -9.32 9.12
C PRO A 127 16.46 -8.86 8.48
N THR A 128 16.53 -7.93 7.53
CA THR A 128 15.43 -7.43 6.67
C THR A 128 15.22 -8.25 5.38
N HIS A 129 15.94 -9.36 5.18
CA HIS A 129 16.14 -9.98 3.87
C HIS A 129 15.22 -11.19 3.62
N GLY A 130 14.53 -11.15 2.48
CA GLY A 130 13.66 -12.22 2.04
C GLY A 130 14.44 -13.50 1.72
N GLN A 131 13.76 -14.64 1.88
CA GLN A 131 14.31 -15.97 1.66
C GLN A 131 14.20 -16.37 0.19
N LEU A 132 15.27 -16.85 -0.43
CA LEU A 132 15.18 -17.45 -1.76
C LEU A 132 14.40 -18.76 -1.69
N VAL A 133 13.31 -18.84 -2.46
CA VAL A 133 12.52 -20.07 -2.62
C VAL A 133 12.69 -20.56 -4.05
N GLN A 134 13.58 -21.54 -4.22
CA GLN A 134 13.95 -22.15 -5.51
C GLN A 134 12.73 -22.64 -6.30
N GLU A 135 11.80 -23.33 -5.64
CA GLU A 135 10.58 -23.87 -6.26
C GLU A 135 9.69 -22.79 -6.89
N LYS A 136 9.77 -21.56 -6.38
CA LYS A 136 8.94 -20.43 -6.82
C LYS A 136 9.72 -19.42 -7.66
N ASN A 137 11.03 -19.66 -7.90
CA ASN A 137 11.94 -18.73 -8.58
C ASN A 137 11.81 -17.28 -8.06
N ALA A 138 11.65 -17.13 -6.74
CA ALA A 138 11.27 -15.88 -6.10
C ALA A 138 12.01 -15.67 -4.77
N VAL A 139 12.24 -14.41 -4.44
CA VAL A 139 12.66 -14.00 -3.10
C VAL A 139 11.41 -13.70 -2.29
N VAL A 140 11.24 -14.37 -1.16
CA VAL A 140 10.04 -14.29 -0.32
C VAL A 140 10.31 -13.46 0.91
N TYR A 141 9.66 -12.32 1.02
CA TYR A 141 9.69 -11.47 2.20
C TYR A 141 8.48 -11.75 3.07
N GLN A 142 8.63 -11.63 4.38
CA GLN A 142 7.50 -11.72 5.31
C GLN A 142 7.01 -10.30 5.62
N ARG A 143 5.73 -10.05 5.36
CA ARG A 143 5.07 -8.78 5.73
C ARG A 143 4.21 -9.01 6.95
N PHE A 144 4.36 -8.14 7.94
CA PHE A 144 3.46 -8.12 9.08
C PHE A 144 2.08 -7.62 8.63
N CYS A 145 1.03 -8.37 8.96
CA CYS A 145 -0.35 -8.01 8.73
C CYS A 145 -1.15 -8.23 10.00
N HIS A 146 -2.10 -7.34 10.25
CA HIS A 146 -3.08 -7.48 11.31
C HIS A 146 -4.45 -7.78 10.68
N VAL A 147 -5.07 -8.88 11.09
CA VAL A 147 -6.44 -9.25 10.74
C VAL A 147 -7.38 -8.91 11.89
N TYR A 148 -8.47 -8.27 11.55
CA TYR A 148 -9.36 -7.62 12.49
C TYR A 148 -10.45 -8.57 12.93
N GLN A 149 -10.85 -8.49 14.19
CA GLN A 149 -12.01 -9.23 14.69
C GLN A 149 -13.27 -8.36 14.69
N ARG A 150 -14.43 -8.98 14.86
CA ARG A 150 -15.72 -8.28 14.93
C ARG A 150 -15.69 -7.16 15.97
N GLY A 151 -16.16 -5.97 15.59
CA GLY A 151 -16.29 -4.82 16.49
C GLY A 151 -14.99 -4.05 16.74
N GLU A 152 -13.85 -4.55 16.25
CA GLU A 152 -12.56 -3.91 16.46
C GLU A 152 -12.47 -2.58 15.70
N LEU A 153 -12.82 -2.56 14.40
CA LEU A 153 -12.75 -1.35 13.59
C LEU A 153 -13.61 -0.22 14.17
N GLU A 154 -14.81 -0.54 14.65
CA GLU A 154 -15.71 0.40 15.32
C GLU A 154 -15.08 0.96 16.59
N SER A 155 -14.46 0.10 17.39
CA SER A 155 -13.74 0.49 18.60
C SER A 155 -12.55 1.40 18.28
N LEU A 156 -11.82 1.14 17.19
CA LEU A 156 -10.72 1.99 16.73
C LEU A 156 -11.22 3.38 16.32
N VAL A 157 -12.31 3.45 15.54
CA VAL A 157 -12.91 4.72 15.09
C VAL A 157 -13.47 5.51 16.27
N ALA A 158 -14.09 4.87 17.26
CA ALA A 158 -14.65 5.53 18.43
C ALA A 158 -13.60 6.32 19.26
N ARG A 159 -12.31 5.96 19.14
CA ARG A 159 -11.21 6.68 19.80
C ARG A 159 -10.75 7.93 19.04
N VAL A 160 -11.25 8.16 17.84
CA VAL A 160 -10.91 9.31 17.01
C VAL A 160 -12.09 10.27 17.02
N GLU A 161 -11.92 11.39 17.71
CA GLU A 161 -12.92 12.45 17.73
C GLU A 161 -13.31 12.86 16.29
N GLY A 162 -14.55 13.28 16.09
CA GLY A 162 -15.07 13.78 14.81
C GLY A 162 -15.18 12.74 13.71
N LEU A 163 -14.96 11.46 13.99
CA LEU A 163 -15.35 10.34 13.12
C LEU A 163 -16.48 9.56 13.78
N LYS A 164 -17.39 9.04 12.95
CA LYS A 164 -18.48 8.17 13.37
C LYS A 164 -18.66 7.04 12.36
N VAL A 165 -18.92 5.84 12.85
CA VAL A 165 -19.35 4.72 12.01
C VAL A 165 -20.85 4.90 11.68
N GLU A 166 -21.17 4.99 10.40
CA GLU A 166 -22.56 4.99 9.91
C GLU A 166 -23.08 3.56 9.69
N ASP A 167 -22.24 2.67 9.18
CA ASP A 167 -22.60 1.29 8.88
C ASP A 167 -21.42 0.34 9.12
N SER A 168 -21.71 -0.91 9.46
CA SER A 168 -20.75 -1.99 9.69
C SER A 168 -21.31 -3.33 9.23
N TYR A 169 -20.56 -4.03 8.39
CA TYR A 169 -20.97 -5.30 7.80
C TYR A 169 -19.77 -6.19 7.48
N TYR A 170 -20.07 -7.46 7.24
CA TYR A 170 -19.08 -8.45 6.79
C TYR A 170 -19.28 -8.70 5.29
N ASP A 171 -18.19 -8.71 4.52
CA ASP A 171 -18.21 -8.94 3.08
C ASP A 171 -16.97 -9.74 2.64
N CYS A 172 -17.20 -10.95 2.11
CA CYS A 172 -16.19 -11.82 1.51
C CYS A 172 -14.88 -11.86 2.31
N SER A 173 -14.92 -12.30 3.58
CA SER A 173 -13.73 -12.40 4.44
C SER A 173 -13.12 -11.08 4.91
N ASN A 174 -13.88 -9.99 4.87
CA ASN A 174 -13.49 -8.67 5.38
C ASN A 174 -14.53 -8.10 6.33
N TRP A 175 -14.04 -7.44 7.38
CA TRP A 175 -14.83 -6.47 8.13
C TRP A 175 -14.82 -5.14 7.39
N CYS A 176 -16.02 -4.59 7.20
CA CYS A 176 -16.25 -3.39 6.41
C CYS A 176 -16.98 -2.36 7.25
N ILE A 177 -16.51 -1.11 7.22
CA ILE A 177 -17.20 0.00 7.88
C ILE A 177 -17.32 1.21 6.95
N VAL A 178 -18.46 1.90 7.05
CA VAL A 178 -18.66 3.23 6.48
C VAL A 178 -18.45 4.24 7.58
N VAL A 179 -17.45 5.11 7.40
CA VAL A 179 -17.10 6.15 8.38
C VAL A 179 -17.44 7.51 7.81
N VAL A 180 -18.11 8.35 8.59
CA VAL A 180 -18.39 9.76 8.27
C VAL A 180 -17.59 10.67 9.19
N LYS A 181 -17.06 11.77 8.64
CA LYS A 181 -16.48 12.86 9.45
C LYS A 181 -17.58 13.83 9.86
N THR A 182 -17.71 14.11 11.15
CA THR A 182 -18.81 14.94 11.67
C THR A 182 -18.47 16.43 11.72
N HIS A 183 -17.20 16.79 11.96
CA HIS A 183 -16.71 18.18 12.03
C HIS A 183 -15.20 18.23 11.76
#